data_AF-A0A6V7ISV7-F1
#
_entry.id   AF-A0A6V7ISV7-F1
#
_cell.length_a   1.000
_cell.length_b   1.000
_cell.length_c   1.000
_cell.angle_alpha   90.00
_cell.angle_beta   90.00
_cell.angle_gamma   90.00
#
_symmetry.space_group_name_H-M   'P 1'
#
loop_
_entity.id
_entity.type
_entity.pdbx_description
1 polymer ?
#
loop_
_entity_poly.entity_id
_entity_poly.type
_entity_poly.pdbx_seq_one_letter_code
_entity_poly.pdbx_strand_id
1 'polypeptide(L)'
;YRASTHYRPELQPTERAHRLTVMLANVATMIQNVIQERYMDASSLALWLANGSELLHMLKSDRHVSAFSTRAQDILAEAVQTAFASLVQCVSLELVPSMSQFMADIDEPAKEAGILQIFNNTMALLRRCRVNAALTIQLFSHLFHTVNAHAFNTLVSNGNLCVRWFGRRLKSRLNALENWAERQGLELASQCHLATIMQATHLLHSPKYNAEELATLSSTCFKLNSLQ
;
A
#
# COMPACT_ATOMS: atom_id res chain seq x y z
N TYR A 1 -33.37 -12.55 18.21
CA TYR A 1 -33.34 -11.21 17.59
C TYR A 1 -33.78 -10.21 18.63
N ARG A 2 -32.85 -9.51 19.29
CA ARG A 2 -33.20 -8.45 20.25
C ARG A 2 -32.11 -7.37 20.19
N ALA A 3 -32.44 -6.21 19.63
CA ALA A 3 -31.86 -4.98 20.16
C ALA A 3 -32.11 -4.99 21.67
N SER A 4 -31.12 -4.62 22.48
CA SER A 4 -31.18 -4.76 23.93
C SER A 4 -32.54 -4.31 24.48
N THR A 5 -33.27 -5.24 25.11
CA THR A 5 -34.61 -4.93 25.65
C THR A 5 -34.54 -3.94 26.81
N HIS A 6 -33.34 -3.74 27.35
CA HIS A 6 -33.04 -2.86 28.49
C HIS A 6 -32.77 -1.42 28.03
N TYR A 7 -32.43 -1.20 26.77
CA TYR A 7 -32.33 0.15 26.23
C TYR A 7 -33.74 0.70 26.05
N ARG A 8 -34.10 1.73 26.83
CA ARG A 8 -35.39 2.43 26.78
C ARG A 8 -36.58 1.45 26.69
N PRO A 9 -36.85 0.68 27.75
CA PRO A 9 -37.86 -0.38 27.76
C PRO A 9 -39.28 0.14 27.44
N GLU A 10 -39.53 1.43 27.64
CA GLU A 10 -40.77 2.13 27.30
C GLU A 10 -41.02 2.24 25.78
N LEU A 11 -39.97 2.11 24.95
CA LEU A 11 -40.08 2.25 23.50
C LEU A 11 -40.43 0.92 22.83
N GLN A 12 -41.26 1.00 21.78
CA GLN A 12 -41.53 -0.14 20.93
C GLN A 12 -40.22 -0.67 20.28
N PRO A 13 -40.08 -2.00 20.06
CA PRO A 13 -38.90 -2.59 19.46
C PRO A 13 -38.49 -1.98 18.11
N THR A 14 -39.48 -1.62 17.28
CA THR A 14 -39.28 -0.98 15.96
C THR A 14 -38.66 0.42 16.09
N GLU A 15 -39.13 1.23 17.03
CA GLU A 15 -38.60 2.57 17.30
C GLU A 15 -37.15 2.50 17.82
N ARG A 16 -36.84 1.51 18.67
CA ARG A 16 -35.46 1.28 19.13
C ARG A 16 -34.53 0.87 18.00
N ALA A 17 -35.00 -0.02 17.12
CA ALA A 17 -34.25 -0.42 15.93
C ALA A 17 -33.98 0.78 15.01
N HIS A 18 -34.99 1.62 14.75
CA HIS A 18 -34.83 2.83 13.94
C HIS A 18 -33.79 3.79 14.53
N ARG A 19 -33.86 4.07 15.83
CA ARG A 19 -32.88 4.92 16.53
C ARG A 19 -31.46 4.37 16.43
N LEU A 20 -31.29 3.06 16.57
CA LEU A 20 -29.99 2.40 16.41
C LEU A 20 -29.46 2.59 14.99
N THR A 21 -30.29 2.37 13.97
CA THR A 21 -29.91 2.58 12.56
C THR A 21 -29.44 4.01 12.31
N VAL A 22 -30.20 5.01 12.79
CA VAL A 22 -29.84 6.44 12.64
C VAL A 22 -28.56 6.76 13.38
N MET A 23 -28.40 6.28 14.62
CA MET A 23 -27.17 6.48 15.40
C MET A 23 -25.94 5.92 14.67
N LEU A 24 -26.00 4.68 14.21
CA LEU A 24 -24.89 4.03 13.52
C LEU A 24 -24.55 4.74 12.20
N ALA A 25 -25.57 5.16 11.44
CA ALA A 25 -25.36 5.93 10.21
C ALA A 25 -24.68 7.28 10.51
N ASN A 26 -25.11 7.99 11.55
CA ASN A 26 -24.48 9.26 11.94
C ASN A 26 -23.02 9.06 12.37
N VAL A 27 -22.71 8.00 13.13
CA VAL A 27 -21.32 7.66 13.49
C VAL A 27 -20.48 7.38 12.25
N ALA A 28 -20.99 6.57 11.31
CA ALA A 28 -20.31 6.30 10.05
C ALA A 28 -20.05 7.57 9.23
N THR A 29 -21.03 8.47 9.14
CA THR A 29 -20.89 9.77 8.46
C THR A 29 -19.86 10.66 9.14
N MET A 30 -19.83 10.72 10.47
CA MET A 30 -18.80 11.49 11.19
C MET A 30 -17.39 10.96 10.88
N ILE A 31 -17.20 9.64 10.81
CA ILE A 31 -15.92 9.02 10.43
C ILE A 31 -15.56 9.41 8.99
N GLN A 32 -16.50 9.29 8.05
CA GLN A 32 -16.30 9.67 6.65
C GLN A 32 -15.88 11.14 6.50
N ASN A 33 -16.56 12.05 7.21
CA ASN A 33 -16.26 13.47 7.16
C ASN A 33 -14.84 13.77 7.66
N VAL A 34 -14.41 13.15 8.77
CA VAL A 34 -13.05 13.35 9.29
C VAL A 34 -12.00 12.83 8.30
N ILE A 35 -12.24 11.69 7.65
CA ILE A 35 -11.34 11.17 6.61
C ILE A 35 -11.23 12.15 5.44
N GLN A 36 -12.35 12.70 4.98
CA GLN A 36 -12.38 13.68 3.88
C GLN A 36 -11.69 14.99 4.25
N GLU A 37 -11.91 15.51 5.46
CA GLU A 37 -11.27 16.73 5.94
C GLU A 37 -9.76 16.56 6.17
N ARG A 38 -9.33 15.36 6.57
CA ARG A 38 -7.93 15.03 6.91
C ARG A 38 -7.26 14.15 5.85
N TYR A 39 -7.68 14.26 4.58
CA TYR A 39 -7.21 13.41 3.47
C TYR A 39 -5.71 13.49 3.15
N MET A 40 -4.98 14.45 3.74
CA MET A 40 -3.52 14.60 3.59
C MET A 40 -2.75 14.31 4.88
N ASP A 41 -3.42 13.92 5.96
CA ASP A 41 -2.79 13.56 7.23
C ASP A 41 -2.69 12.03 7.36
N ALA A 42 -1.52 11.49 7.02
CA ALA A 42 -1.25 10.05 7.06
C ALA A 42 -1.54 9.42 8.45
N SER A 43 -1.29 10.15 9.54
CA SER A 43 -1.51 9.63 10.89
C SER A 43 -3.01 9.50 11.20
N SER A 44 -3.79 10.52 10.85
CA SER A 44 -5.25 10.46 10.96
C SER A 44 -5.84 9.38 10.07
N LEU A 45 -5.38 9.27 8.82
CA LEU A 45 -5.84 8.28 7.86
C LEU A 45 -5.55 6.85 8.33
N ALA A 46 -4.34 6.55 8.82
CA ALA A 46 -4.01 5.23 9.35
C ALA A 46 -4.87 4.86 10.58
N LEU A 47 -5.16 5.83 11.45
CA LEU A 47 -6.04 5.63 12.60
C LEU A 47 -7.48 5.31 12.16
N TRP A 48 -8.04 6.08 11.24
CA TRP A 48 -9.40 5.86 10.76
C TRP A 48 -9.54 4.66 9.83
N LEU A 49 -8.48 4.29 9.11
CA LEU A 49 -8.41 3.04 8.36
C LEU A 49 -8.51 1.84 9.30
N ALA A 50 -7.76 1.83 10.41
CA ALA A 50 -7.83 0.77 11.41
C ALA A 50 -9.20 0.71 12.09
N ASN A 51 -9.67 1.83 12.67
CA ASN A 51 -10.93 1.85 13.41
C ASN A 51 -12.15 1.67 12.51
N GLY A 52 -12.16 2.27 11.32
CA GLY A 52 -13.26 2.15 10.36
C GLY A 52 -13.41 0.73 9.81
N SER A 53 -12.29 0.07 9.49
CA SER A 53 -12.32 -1.32 9.00
C SER A 53 -12.74 -2.31 10.09
N GLU A 54 -12.28 -2.12 11.33
CA GLU A 54 -12.70 -2.95 12.46
C GLU A 54 -14.19 -2.74 12.80
N LEU A 55 -14.65 -1.49 12.87
CA LEU A 55 -16.07 -1.19 13.11
C LEU A 55 -16.96 -1.78 12.01
N LEU A 56 -16.56 -1.63 10.74
CA LEU A 56 -17.26 -2.24 9.61
C LEU A 56 -17.33 -3.77 9.76
N HIS A 57 -16.23 -4.40 10.14
CA HIS A 57 -16.18 -5.84 10.38
C HIS A 57 -17.12 -6.24 11.54
N MET A 58 -17.07 -5.54 12.67
CA MET A 58 -17.96 -5.79 13.81
C MET A 58 -19.44 -5.69 13.42
N LEU A 59 -19.82 -4.65 12.67
CA LEU A 59 -21.20 -4.45 12.21
C LEU A 59 -21.66 -5.55 11.24
N LYS A 60 -20.79 -6.02 10.35
CA LYS A 60 -21.09 -7.12 9.42
C LYS A 60 -21.22 -8.46 10.12
N SER A 61 -20.33 -8.73 11.07
CA SER A 61 -20.21 -10.02 11.76
C SER A 61 -21.27 -10.22 12.84
N ASP A 62 -21.81 -9.15 13.42
CA ASP A 62 -22.86 -9.25 14.43
C ASP A 62 -24.23 -9.57 13.81
N ARG A 63 -24.73 -10.79 14.07
CA ARG A 63 -26.02 -11.29 13.56
C ARG A 63 -27.24 -10.44 13.98
N HIS A 64 -27.15 -9.72 15.09
CA HIS A 64 -28.25 -8.93 15.64
C HIS A 64 -28.22 -7.47 15.18
N VAL A 65 -27.04 -6.92 14.89
CA VAL A 65 -26.86 -5.52 14.48
C VAL A 65 -26.75 -5.38 12.95
N SER A 66 -26.28 -6.40 12.24
CA SER A 66 -26.00 -6.32 10.80
C SER A 66 -27.20 -5.84 9.98
N ALA A 67 -28.39 -6.40 10.22
CA ALA A 67 -29.61 -6.01 9.52
C ALA A 67 -30.06 -4.55 9.75
N PHE A 68 -29.67 -3.94 10.87
CA PHE A 68 -30.01 -2.55 11.21
C PHE A 68 -28.92 -1.55 10.86
N SER A 69 -27.74 -2.04 10.48
CA SER A 69 -26.55 -1.22 10.23
C SER A 69 -26.15 -1.15 8.77
N THR A 70 -26.95 -1.67 7.85
CA THR A 70 -26.66 -1.71 6.40
C THR A 70 -26.18 -0.36 5.85
N ARG A 71 -26.93 0.72 6.13
CA ARG A 71 -26.53 2.08 5.73
C ARG A 71 -25.17 2.50 6.32
N ALA A 72 -24.92 2.19 7.58
CA ALA A 72 -23.64 2.50 8.23
C ALA A 72 -22.49 1.67 7.63
N GLN A 73 -22.74 0.41 7.29
CA GLN A 73 -21.77 -0.47 6.64
C GLN A 73 -21.38 0.05 5.26
N ASP A 74 -22.34 0.53 4.45
CA ASP A 74 -22.08 1.09 3.13
C ASP A 74 -21.19 2.34 3.23
N ILE A 75 -21.56 3.28 4.12
CA ILE A 75 -20.80 4.51 4.37
C ILE A 75 -19.38 4.18 4.87
N LEU A 76 -19.25 3.24 5.82
CA LEU A 76 -17.95 2.83 6.34
C LEU A 76 -17.09 2.13 5.29
N ALA A 77 -17.67 1.33 4.40
CA ALA A 77 -16.94 0.67 3.33
C ALA A 77 -16.31 1.70 2.37
N GLU A 78 -17.07 2.70 1.96
CA GLU A 78 -16.58 3.82 1.14
C GLU A 78 -15.53 4.66 1.90
N ALA A 79 -15.77 4.94 3.18
CA ALA A 79 -14.85 5.70 4.02
C ALA A 79 -13.49 4.97 4.18
N VAL A 80 -13.51 3.66 4.43
CA VAL A 80 -12.31 2.81 4.53
C VAL A 80 -11.54 2.80 3.21
N GLN A 81 -12.23 2.65 2.08
CA GLN A 81 -11.60 2.69 0.76
C GLN A 81 -10.96 4.06 0.48
N THR A 82 -11.66 5.15 0.82
CA THR A 82 -11.15 6.52 0.67
C THR A 82 -9.92 6.73 1.56
N ALA A 83 -9.98 6.33 2.83
CA ALA A 83 -8.86 6.45 3.75
C ALA A 83 -7.63 5.68 3.26
N PHE A 84 -7.82 4.47 2.73
CA PHE A 84 -6.75 3.67 2.14
C PHE A 84 -6.13 4.39 0.93
N ALA A 85 -6.96 4.83 -0.03
CA ALA A 85 -6.50 5.50 -1.23
C ALA A 85 -5.73 6.79 -0.92
N SER A 86 -6.27 7.63 -0.03
CA SER A 86 -5.61 8.85 0.44
C SER A 86 -4.29 8.55 1.15
N LEU A 87 -4.24 7.51 2.00
CA LEU A 87 -3.01 7.14 2.68
C LEU A 87 -1.92 6.67 1.71
N VAL A 88 -2.29 5.83 0.72
CA VAL A 88 -1.36 5.43 -0.35
C VAL A 88 -0.87 6.65 -1.12
N GLN A 89 -1.75 7.60 -1.43
CA GLN A 89 -1.39 8.84 -2.11
C GLN A 89 -0.40 9.68 -1.29
N CYS A 90 -0.65 9.90 0.00
CA CYS A 90 0.25 10.65 0.88
C CYS A 90 1.66 10.06 0.87
N VAL A 91 1.77 8.75 1.10
CA VAL A 91 3.08 8.07 1.15
C VAL A 91 3.74 8.04 -0.23
N SER A 92 2.97 7.87 -1.30
CA SER A 92 3.49 7.91 -2.66
C SER A 92 4.06 9.29 -3.03
N LEU A 93 3.41 10.38 -2.58
CA LEU A 93 3.93 11.73 -2.77
C LEU A 93 5.23 11.96 -1.99
N GLU A 94 5.32 11.45 -0.76
CA GLU A 94 6.55 11.49 0.05
C GLU A 94 7.70 10.70 -0.59
N LEU A 95 7.39 9.62 -1.33
CA LEU A 95 8.39 8.83 -2.05
C LEU A 95 9.02 9.57 -3.24
N VAL A 96 8.32 10.50 -3.89
CA VAL A 96 8.77 11.12 -5.16
C VAL A 96 10.18 11.75 -5.07
N PRO A 97 10.51 12.58 -4.06
CA PRO A 97 11.86 13.14 -3.95
C PRO A 97 12.93 12.07 -3.71
N SER A 98 12.60 11.04 -2.91
CA SER A 98 13.49 9.92 -2.63
C SER A 98 13.73 9.05 -3.88
N MET A 99 12.75 8.93 -4.76
CA MET A 99 12.90 8.23 -6.04
C MET A 99 13.92 8.89 -6.96
N SER A 100 13.95 10.22 -7.01
CA SER A 100 14.97 10.96 -7.77
C SER A 100 16.38 10.66 -7.28
N GLN A 101 16.57 10.57 -5.96
CA GLN A 101 17.86 10.20 -5.37
C GLN A 101 18.20 8.73 -5.62
N PHE A 102 17.20 7.85 -5.53
CA PHE A 102 17.33 6.41 -5.79
C PHE A 102 17.80 6.10 -7.22
N MET A 103 17.37 6.91 -8.20
CA MET A 103 17.78 6.80 -9.61
C MET A 103 18.99 7.66 -9.96
N ALA A 104 19.50 8.47 -9.03
CA ALA A 104 20.64 9.35 -9.29
C ALA A 104 21.91 8.53 -9.59
N ASP A 105 22.58 8.96 -10.65
CA ASP A 105 23.80 8.35 -11.13
C ASP A 105 25.05 9.02 -10.56
N ILE A 106 25.10 9.06 -9.23
CA ILE A 106 26.19 9.65 -8.46
C ILE A 106 26.77 8.54 -7.60
N ASP A 107 28.10 8.45 -7.53
CA ASP A 107 28.84 7.46 -6.73
C ASP A 107 28.83 7.78 -5.23
N GLU A 108 27.64 7.98 -4.69
CA GLU A 108 27.42 8.12 -3.26
C GLU A 108 26.75 6.85 -2.71
N PRO A 109 27.17 6.39 -1.52
CA PRO A 109 26.56 5.23 -0.88
C PRO A 109 25.12 5.50 -0.45
N ALA A 110 24.35 4.43 -0.29
CA ALA A 110 23.04 4.43 0.38
C ALA A 110 21.94 5.32 -0.25
N LYS A 111 21.87 5.42 -1.58
CA LYS A 111 20.79 6.16 -2.28
C LYS A 111 19.39 5.58 -2.04
N GLU A 112 19.30 4.35 -1.55
CA GLU A 112 18.07 3.69 -1.09
C GLU A 112 17.59 4.14 0.28
N ALA A 113 18.43 4.84 1.06
CA ALA A 113 18.13 5.18 2.45
C ALA A 113 16.86 6.01 2.62
N GLY A 114 16.58 6.95 1.71
CA GLY A 114 15.36 7.76 1.73
C GLY A 114 14.09 6.91 1.60
N ILE A 115 14.07 5.99 0.64
CA ILE A 115 12.94 5.06 0.44
C ILE A 115 12.78 4.15 1.66
N LEU A 116 13.89 3.57 2.16
CA LEU A 116 13.87 2.72 3.34
C LEU A 116 13.38 3.45 4.59
N GLN A 117 13.74 4.72 4.77
CA GLN A 117 13.26 5.53 5.87
C GLN A 117 11.74 5.73 5.80
N ILE A 118 11.21 6.05 4.61
CA ILE A 118 9.75 6.20 4.39
C ILE A 118 9.04 4.87 4.66
N PHE A 119 9.59 3.75 4.19
CA PHE A 119 9.03 2.42 4.46
C PHE A 119 9.02 2.09 5.95
N ASN A 120 10.11 2.37 6.68
CA ASN A 120 10.17 2.18 8.13
C ASN A 120 9.14 3.04 8.87
N ASN A 121 9.06 4.33 8.53
CA ASN A 121 8.10 5.27 9.14
C ASN A 121 6.66 4.81 8.90
N THR A 122 6.35 4.42 7.66
CA THR A 122 5.02 3.92 7.27
C THR A 122 4.68 2.64 8.02
N MET A 123 5.59 1.67 8.07
CA MET A 123 5.37 0.41 8.79
C MET A 123 5.16 0.64 10.29
N ALA A 124 5.96 1.52 10.90
CA ALA A 124 5.80 1.90 12.30
C ALA A 124 4.44 2.56 12.58
N LEU A 125 3.99 3.46 11.70
CA LEU A 125 2.68 4.10 11.80
C LEU A 125 1.55 3.05 11.72
N LEU A 126 1.56 2.18 10.71
CA LEU A 126 0.54 1.15 10.52
C LEU A 126 0.47 0.19 11.71
N ARG A 127 1.63 -0.23 12.26
CA ARG A 127 1.70 -1.05 13.47
C ARG A 127 1.16 -0.33 14.70
N ARG A 128 1.52 0.95 14.88
CA ARG A 128 1.04 1.77 16.01
C ARG A 128 -0.47 1.93 15.98
N CYS A 129 -1.05 2.15 14.81
CA CYS A 129 -2.49 2.25 14.61
C CYS A 129 -3.19 0.88 14.57
N ARG A 130 -2.45 -0.24 14.58
CA ARG A 130 -2.94 -1.62 14.48
C ARG A 130 -3.78 -1.87 13.23
N VAL A 131 -3.32 -1.33 12.10
CA VAL A 131 -3.96 -1.58 10.79
C VAL A 131 -3.88 -3.07 10.47
N ASN A 132 -4.96 -3.63 9.92
CA ASN A 132 -5.04 -5.03 9.52
C ASN A 132 -3.84 -5.42 8.62
N ALA A 133 -3.28 -6.60 8.84
CA ALA A 133 -2.13 -7.10 8.08
C ALA A 133 -2.41 -7.16 6.57
N ALA A 134 -3.62 -7.54 6.15
CA ALA A 134 -4.00 -7.57 4.75
C ALA A 134 -3.99 -6.17 4.12
N LEU A 135 -4.49 -5.15 4.82
CA LEU A 135 -4.43 -3.76 4.37
C LEU A 135 -2.99 -3.25 4.34
N THR A 136 -2.16 -3.67 5.30
CA THR A 136 -0.73 -3.33 5.33
C THR A 136 0.00 -3.92 4.12
N ILE A 137 -0.23 -5.18 3.79
CA ILE A 137 0.32 -5.85 2.61
C ILE A 137 -0.12 -5.12 1.34
N GLN A 138 -1.41 -4.81 1.21
CA GLN A 138 -1.95 -4.08 0.05
C GLN A 138 -1.32 -2.70 -0.10
N LEU A 139 -1.12 -1.97 1.00
CA LEU A 139 -0.47 -0.66 0.96
C LEU A 139 0.96 -0.78 0.44
N PHE A 140 1.76 -1.69 1.00
CA PHE A 140 3.13 -1.89 0.55
C PHE A 140 3.23 -2.45 -0.87
N SER A 141 2.29 -3.29 -1.31
CA SER A 141 2.15 -3.69 -2.71
C SER A 141 2.05 -2.49 -3.66
N HIS A 142 1.24 -1.47 -3.30
CA HIS A 142 1.17 -0.23 -4.07
C HIS A 142 2.49 0.53 -4.06
N LEU A 143 3.14 0.64 -2.89
CA LEU A 143 4.44 1.34 -2.80
C LEU A 143 5.53 0.67 -3.63
N PHE A 144 5.64 -0.67 -3.56
CA PHE A 144 6.60 -1.43 -4.39
C PHE A 144 6.30 -1.24 -5.87
N HIS A 145 5.03 -1.26 -6.26
CA HIS A 145 4.64 -0.99 -7.63
C HIS A 145 5.02 0.43 -8.08
N THR A 146 4.80 1.44 -7.23
CA THR A 146 5.20 2.83 -7.49
C THR A 146 6.71 2.96 -7.67
N VAL A 147 7.50 2.32 -6.80
CA VAL A 147 8.97 2.27 -6.93
C VAL A 147 9.37 1.63 -8.26
N ASN A 148 8.79 0.46 -8.59
CA ASN A 148 9.05 -0.24 -9.85
C ASN A 148 8.70 0.63 -11.06
N ALA A 149 7.49 1.18 -11.12
CA ALA A 149 7.01 1.96 -12.25
C ALA A 149 7.88 3.21 -12.46
N HIS A 150 8.21 3.93 -11.40
CA HIS A 150 9.07 5.11 -11.49
C HIS A 150 10.48 4.73 -11.94
N ALA A 151 11.14 3.79 -11.27
CA ALA A 151 12.51 3.37 -11.61
C ALA A 151 12.60 2.83 -13.05
N PHE A 152 11.62 2.03 -13.46
CA PHE A 152 11.55 1.47 -14.81
C PHE A 152 11.34 2.55 -15.87
N ASN A 153 10.37 3.45 -15.66
CA ASN A 153 10.13 4.55 -16.60
C ASN A 153 11.34 5.47 -16.73
N THR A 154 12.02 5.77 -15.62
CA THR A 154 13.26 6.57 -15.63
C THR A 154 14.37 5.86 -16.40
N LEU A 155 14.52 4.55 -16.22
CA LEU A 155 15.54 3.77 -16.91
C LEU A 155 15.29 3.73 -18.43
N VAL A 156 14.06 3.44 -18.85
CA VAL A 156 13.70 3.37 -20.27
C VAL A 156 13.77 4.75 -20.95
N SER A 157 13.42 5.82 -20.23
CA SER A 157 13.43 7.19 -20.78
C SER A 157 14.83 7.81 -20.84
N ASN A 158 15.83 7.24 -20.16
CA ASN A 158 17.18 7.79 -20.09
C ASN A 158 18.23 6.73 -20.43
N GLY A 159 18.59 6.65 -21.71
CA GLY A 159 19.58 5.71 -22.21
C GLY A 159 20.97 5.82 -21.57
N ASN A 160 21.31 6.96 -20.95
CA ASN A 160 22.59 7.10 -20.24
C ASN A 160 22.67 6.20 -18.99
N LEU A 161 21.52 5.85 -18.40
CA LEU A 161 21.44 4.94 -17.25
C LEU A 161 21.53 3.46 -17.67
N CYS A 162 21.35 3.15 -18.96
CA CYS A 162 21.35 1.78 -19.49
C CYS A 162 22.78 1.23 -19.65
N VAL A 163 23.59 1.34 -18.59
CA VAL A 163 24.98 0.91 -18.54
C VAL A 163 25.20 -0.15 -17.47
N ARG A 164 26.14 -1.06 -17.73
CA ARG A 164 26.38 -2.27 -16.91
C ARG A 164 26.61 -1.96 -15.43
N TRP A 165 27.37 -0.91 -15.14
CA TRP A 165 27.75 -0.54 -13.78
C TRP A 165 26.57 0.11 -13.03
N PHE A 166 25.74 0.91 -13.69
CA PHE A 166 24.51 1.44 -13.11
C PHE A 166 23.52 0.30 -12.82
N GLY A 167 23.39 -0.67 -13.73
CA GLY A 167 22.60 -1.89 -13.50
C GLY A 167 23.02 -2.64 -12.23
N ARG A 168 24.33 -2.75 -11.94
CA ARG A 168 24.83 -3.33 -10.68
C ARG A 168 24.46 -2.49 -9.46
N ARG A 169 24.61 -1.16 -9.54
CA ARG A 169 24.23 -0.24 -8.45
C ARG A 169 22.74 -0.33 -8.15
N LEU A 170 21.89 -0.23 -9.16
CA LEU A 170 20.44 -0.29 -9.02
C LEU A 170 19.98 -1.64 -8.47
N LYS A 171 20.59 -2.76 -8.92
CA LYS A 171 20.32 -4.09 -8.35
C LYS A 171 20.62 -4.13 -6.85
N SER A 172 21.76 -3.60 -6.42
CA SER A 172 22.10 -3.53 -4.99
C SER A 172 21.09 -2.72 -4.19
N ARG A 173 20.64 -1.58 -4.74
CA ARG A 173 19.63 -0.72 -4.13
C ARG A 173 18.26 -1.42 -4.01
N LEU A 174 17.82 -2.14 -5.04
CA LEU A 174 16.59 -2.93 -5.04
C LEU A 174 16.66 -4.10 -4.06
N ASN A 175 17.79 -4.81 -4.00
CA ASN A 175 18.00 -5.90 -3.03
C ASN A 175 17.88 -5.39 -1.59
N ALA A 176 18.30 -4.16 -1.29
CA ALA A 176 18.09 -3.58 0.03
C ALA A 176 16.60 -3.39 0.37
N LEU A 177 15.77 -3.02 -0.61
CA LEU A 177 14.31 -2.95 -0.45
C LEU A 177 13.69 -4.34 -0.25
N GLU A 178 14.13 -5.36 -1.00
CA GLU A 178 13.67 -6.74 -0.85
C GLU A 178 14.07 -7.33 0.52
N ASN A 179 15.32 -7.14 0.94
CA ASN A 179 15.81 -7.55 2.26
C ASN A 179 15.04 -6.86 3.38
N TRP A 180 14.65 -5.60 3.20
CA TRP A 180 13.78 -4.91 4.14
C TRP A 180 12.39 -5.55 4.17
N ALA A 181 11.80 -5.83 3.01
CA ALA A 181 10.48 -6.44 2.88
C ALA A 181 10.43 -7.83 3.53
N GLU A 182 11.45 -8.65 3.32
CA GLU A 182 11.61 -9.97 3.95
C GLU A 182 11.54 -9.88 5.47
N ARG A 183 12.29 -8.95 6.07
CA ARG A 183 12.28 -8.71 7.54
C ARG A 183 10.92 -8.24 8.07
N GLN A 184 10.06 -7.68 7.22
CA GLN A 184 8.70 -7.28 7.58
C GLN A 184 7.64 -8.33 7.24
N GLY A 185 8.00 -9.45 6.60
CA GLY A 185 7.06 -10.47 6.12
C GLY A 185 6.33 -10.08 4.84
N LEU A 186 6.92 -9.21 4.01
CA LEU A 186 6.37 -8.68 2.76
C LEU A 186 7.08 -9.21 1.50
N GLU A 187 7.88 -10.27 1.64
CA GLU A 187 8.72 -10.84 0.57
C GLU A 187 7.95 -11.13 -0.73
N LEU A 188 6.82 -11.83 -0.62
CA LEU A 188 6.03 -12.20 -1.80
C LEU A 188 5.50 -10.96 -2.55
N ALA A 189 5.12 -9.92 -1.81
CA ALA A 189 4.64 -8.68 -2.40
C ALA A 189 5.79 -7.92 -3.10
N SER A 190 6.96 -7.81 -2.45
CA SER A 190 8.11 -7.15 -3.06
C SER A 190 8.59 -7.88 -4.32
N GLN A 191 8.74 -9.21 -4.26
CA GLN A 191 9.14 -10.03 -5.40
C GLN A 191 8.15 -9.91 -6.56
N CYS A 192 6.85 -9.85 -6.28
CA CYS A 192 5.84 -9.71 -7.32
C CYS A 192 5.92 -8.34 -8.02
N HIS A 193 5.95 -7.25 -7.24
CA HIS A 193 5.78 -5.89 -7.73
C HIS A 193 7.08 -5.22 -8.19
N LEU A 194 8.26 -5.67 -7.73
CA LEU A 194 9.57 -5.17 -8.18
C LEU A 194 10.18 -6.00 -9.32
N ALA A 195 9.52 -7.07 -9.74
CA ALA A 195 10.11 -8.04 -10.67
C ALA A 195 10.55 -7.43 -12.01
N THR A 196 9.78 -6.49 -12.56
CA THR A 196 10.07 -5.92 -13.88
C THR A 196 11.35 -5.09 -13.85
N ILE A 197 11.50 -4.18 -12.87
CA ILE A 197 12.75 -3.42 -12.71
C ILE A 197 13.91 -4.34 -12.32
N MET A 198 13.68 -5.37 -11.51
CA MET A 198 14.71 -6.35 -11.17
C MET A 198 15.23 -7.08 -12.41
N GLN A 199 14.33 -7.54 -13.29
CA GLN A 199 14.71 -8.16 -14.57
C GLN A 199 15.42 -7.18 -15.51
N ALA A 200 15.03 -5.89 -15.54
CA ALA A 200 15.75 -4.87 -16.29
C ALA A 200 17.17 -4.67 -15.76
N THR A 201 17.38 -4.63 -14.43
CA THR A 201 18.74 -4.59 -13.87
C THR A 201 19.54 -5.85 -14.21
N HIS A 202 18.89 -7.03 -14.20
CA HIS A 202 19.47 -8.31 -14.62
C HIS A 202 19.93 -8.27 -16.08
N LEU A 203 19.12 -7.69 -16.95
CA LEU A 203 19.47 -7.48 -18.35
C LEU A 203 20.69 -6.56 -18.48
N LEU A 204 20.72 -5.42 -17.78
CA LEU A 204 21.83 -4.45 -17.89
C LEU A 204 23.17 -5.05 -17.46
N HIS A 205 23.21 -5.78 -16.35
CA HIS A 205 24.49 -6.19 -15.76
C HIS A 205 25.04 -7.55 -16.25
N SER A 206 24.19 -8.38 -16.86
CA SER A 206 24.57 -9.69 -17.37
C SER A 206 25.44 -9.59 -18.64
N PRO A 207 26.41 -10.51 -18.82
CA PRO A 207 27.21 -10.61 -20.03
C PRO A 207 26.34 -10.94 -21.25
N LYS A 208 26.77 -10.49 -22.43
CA LYS A 208 26.03 -10.59 -23.71
C LYS A 208 26.98 -10.95 -24.86
N TYR A 209 27.95 -11.82 -24.58
CA TYR A 209 29.06 -12.07 -25.49
C TYR A 209 28.80 -13.25 -26.44
N ASN A 210 27.94 -14.19 -26.05
CA ASN A 210 27.66 -15.39 -26.83
C ASN A 210 26.16 -15.73 -26.85
N ALA A 211 25.76 -16.62 -27.78
CA ALA A 211 24.37 -17.00 -27.99
C ALA A 211 23.74 -17.74 -26.78
N GLU A 212 24.54 -18.46 -25.99
CA GLU A 212 24.10 -19.18 -24.80
C GLU A 212 23.74 -18.22 -23.66
N GLU A 213 24.57 -17.19 -23.43
CA GLU A 213 24.30 -16.09 -22.50
C GLU A 213 23.04 -15.33 -22.91
N LEU A 214 22.85 -15.08 -24.21
CA LEU A 214 21.65 -14.42 -24.74
C LEU A 214 20.38 -15.29 -24.57
N ALA A 215 20.48 -16.60 -24.78
CA ALA A 215 19.38 -17.53 -24.56
C ALA A 215 18.96 -17.58 -23.08
N THR A 216 19.94 -17.60 -22.16
CA THR A 216 19.71 -17.57 -20.71
C THR A 216 19.08 -16.25 -20.27
N LEU A 217 19.51 -15.13 -20.85
CA LEU A 217 18.91 -13.82 -20.61
C LEU A 217 17.46 -13.77 -21.09
N SER A 218 17.18 -14.29 -22.29
CA SER A 218 15.84 -14.34 -22.86
C SER A 218 14.88 -15.15 -22.00
N SER A 219 15.31 -16.27 -21.41
CA SER A 219 14.48 -17.06 -20.50
C SER A 219 14.23 -16.37 -19.14
N THR A 220 15.14 -15.49 -18.71
CA THR A 220 15.08 -14.84 -17.37
C THR A 220 14.29 -13.53 -17.40
N CYS A 221 14.27 -12.82 -18.55
CA CYS A 221 13.63 -11.52 -18.72
C CYS A 221 12.17 -11.59 -19.24
N PHE A 222 11.39 -12.58 -18.80
CA PHE A 222 10.04 -12.85 -19.31
C PHE A 222 8.97 -11.80 -18.94
N LYS A 223 9.24 -10.89 -17.98
CA LYS A 223 8.33 -9.79 -17.60
C LYS A 223 8.58 -8.50 -18.38
N LEU A 224 9.60 -8.47 -19.25
CA LEU A 224 9.83 -7.38 -20.20
C LEU A 224 9.15 -7.74 -21.52
N ASN A 225 8.42 -6.78 -22.11
CA ASN A 225 7.89 -6.97 -23.46
C ASN A 225 8.97 -6.69 -24.52
N SER A 226 8.73 -7.06 -25.77
CA SER A 226 9.74 -6.90 -26.85
C SER A 226 10.09 -5.45 -27.22
N LEU A 227 9.27 -4.48 -26.78
CA LEU A 227 9.49 -3.04 -26.97
C LEU A 227 10.35 -2.43 -25.86
N GLN A 228 10.41 -3.09 -24.71
CA GLN A 228 11.13 -2.69 -23.49
C GLN A 228 12.52 -3.33 -23.45
#